data_AF-A0A1E7GRJ8-F1
#
_entry.id   AF-A0A1E7GRJ8-F1
#
_cell.length_a   1.000
_cell.length_b   1.000
_cell.length_c   1.000
_cell.angle_alpha   90.00
_cell.angle_beta   90.00
_cell.angle_gamma   90.00
#
_symmetry.space_group_name_H-M   'P 1'
#
loop_
_entity.id
_entity.type
_entity.pdbx_description
1 polymer ?
#
loop_
_entity_poly.entity_id
_entity_poly.type
_entity_poly.pdbx_seq_one_letter_code
_entity_poly.pdbx_strand_id
1 'polypeptide(L)'
;MFTVGRTYLSCEIEVELHPLFKVCLTVINNVADPSGTVQPRAIWDIAQDAQMTLGGVIYYGSQGTEFGGFQVPGTDFLNKAPDSAFLWLTYFF
;
A
#
# COMPACT_ATOMS: atom_id res chain seq x y z
N MET A 1 -12.76 1.67 -1.40
CA MET A 1 -11.90 2.87 -1.52
C MET A 1 -12.78 4.00 -2.02
N PHE A 2 -12.99 5.04 -1.22
CA PHE A 2 -13.73 6.24 -1.64
C PHE A 2 -12.69 7.24 -2.13
N THR A 3 -12.48 7.31 -3.44
CA THR A 3 -11.43 8.15 -4.03
C THR A 3 -11.96 9.56 -4.25
N VAL A 4 -11.44 10.54 -3.51
CA VAL A 4 -11.80 11.96 -3.66
C VAL A 4 -10.96 12.60 -4.78
N GLY A 5 -9.70 12.19 -4.91
CA GLY A 5 -8.81 12.59 -5.99
C GLY A 5 -9.24 12.06 -7.36
N ARG A 6 -8.93 12.82 -8.41
CA ARG A 6 -9.15 12.42 -9.81
C ARG A 6 -7.87 11.93 -10.50
N THR A 7 -6.71 12.36 -9.98
CA THR A 7 -5.40 12.13 -10.62
C THR A 7 -4.42 11.63 -9.58
N TYR A 8 -3.87 10.44 -9.84
CA TYR A 8 -2.90 9.80 -8.98
C TYR A 8 -1.62 9.53 -9.77
N LEU A 9 -0.48 9.70 -9.10
CA LEU A 9 0.83 9.31 -9.60
C LEU A 9 1.26 8.04 -8.87
N SER A 10 1.43 6.96 -9.63
CA SER A 10 1.94 5.69 -9.13
C SER A 10 3.37 5.46 -9.59
N CYS A 11 4.23 5.03 -8.66
CA CYS A 11 5.58 4.58 -8.94
C CYS A 11 5.78 3.21 -8.30
N GLU A 12 6.35 2.26 -9.04
CA GLU A 12 6.72 0.94 -8.52
C GLU A 12 8.20 0.72 -8.78
N ILE A 13 8.90 0.28 -7.74
CA ILE A 13 10.30 -0.14 -7.80
C ILE A 13 10.33 -1.61 -7.39
N GLU A 14 10.83 -2.47 -8.27
CA GLU A 14 11.10 -3.87 -7.98
C GLU A 14 12.60 -4.11 -7.96
N VAL A 15 13.08 -4.74 -6.89
CA VAL A 15 14.47 -5.13 -6.70
C VAL A 15 14.52 -6.63 -6.47
N GLU A 16 15.22 -7.33 -7.35
CA GLU A 16 15.55 -8.73 -7.18
C GLU A 16 16.83 -8.84 -6.34
N LEU A 17 16.69 -9.24 -5.07
CA LEU A 17 17.83 -9.38 -4.15
C LEU A 17 18.47 -10.77 -4.26
N HIS A 18 17.67 -11.78 -4.57
CA HIS A 18 18.08 -13.16 -4.80
C HIS A 18 17.15 -13.76 -5.86
N PRO A 19 17.55 -14.79 -6.63
CA PRO A 19 16.68 -15.43 -7.63
C PRO A 19 15.32 -15.93 -7.12
N LEU A 20 15.19 -16.11 -5.79
CA LEU A 20 13.96 -16.55 -5.12
C LEU A 20 13.35 -15.46 -4.23
N PHE A 21 13.97 -14.28 -4.13
CA PHE A 21 13.54 -13.22 -3.21
C PHE A 21 13.52 -11.84 -3.87
N LYS A 22 12.32 -11.30 -3.97
CA LYS A 22 12.04 -10.01 -4.60
C LYS A 22 11.43 -9.06 -3.59
N VAL A 23 11.82 -7.80 -3.68
CA VAL A 23 11.23 -6.71 -2.90
C VAL A 23 10.65 -5.69 -3.86
N CYS A 24 9.37 -5.40 -3.70
CA CYS A 24 8.65 -4.40 -4.46
C CYS A 24 8.24 -3.27 -3.51
N LEU A 25 8.35 -2.04 -3.97
CA LEU A 25 7.85 -0.86 -3.28
C LEU A 25 6.97 -0.08 -4.24
N THR A 26 5.67 -0.06 -3.97
CA THR A 26 4.71 0.74 -4.73
C THR A 26 4.34 1.97 -3.93
N VAL A 27 4.42 3.14 -4.54
CA VAL A 27 4.01 4.42 -3.96
C VAL A 27 2.93 5.01 -4.84
N ILE A 28 1.78 5.34 -4.26
CA ILE A 28 0.66 5.98 -4.94
C ILE A 28 0.42 7.32 -4.26
N ASN A 29 0.68 8.43 -4.95
CA ASN A 29 0.39 9.78 -4.49
C ASN A 29 -0.85 10.31 -5.19
N ASN A 30 -1.73 10.98 -4.45
CA ASN A 30 -2.65 11.92 -5.04
C ASN A 30 -1.84 13.16 -5.50
N VAL A 31 -2.16 13.69 -6.67
CA VAL A 31 -1.48 14.89 -7.21
C VAL A 31 -2.16 16.17 -6.72
N ALA A 32 -3.44 16.09 -6.35
CA ALA A 32 -4.24 17.23 -5.91
C ALA A 32 -3.99 17.59 -4.43
N ASP A 33 -3.73 16.59 -3.59
CA ASP A 33 -3.23 16.76 -2.22
C ASP A 33 -1.96 15.91 -2.04
N PRO A 34 -0.91 16.38 -1.33
CA PRO A 34 0.35 15.63 -1.15
C PRO A 34 0.17 14.48 -0.14
N SER A 35 -0.82 13.62 -0.38
CA SER A 35 -1.20 12.48 0.43
C SER A 35 -1.18 11.22 -0.43
N GLY A 36 -0.95 10.06 0.18
CA GLY A 36 -0.77 8.83 -0.58
C GLY A 36 -0.64 7.57 0.25
N THR A 37 -0.27 6.50 -0.44
CA THR A 37 -0.03 5.19 0.14
C THR A 37 1.33 4.66 -0.26
N VAL A 38 2.04 4.05 0.69
CA VAL A 38 3.24 3.26 0.45
C VAL A 38 2.91 1.79 0.69
N GLN A 39 3.22 0.96 -0.29
CA GLN A 39 2.94 -0.47 -0.30
C GLN A 39 4.24 -1.25 -0.47
N PRO A 40 4.95 -1.57 0.63
CA PRO A 40 6.07 -2.50 0.57
C PRO A 40 5.53 -3.93 0.41
N ARG A 41 6.19 -4.71 -0.45
CA ARG A 41 5.91 -6.13 -0.68
C ARG A 41 7.22 -6.90 -0.78
N ALA A 42 7.29 -8.06 -0.14
CA ALA A 42 8.37 -9.02 -0.29
C ALA A 42 7.76 -10.34 -0.79
N ILE A 43 8.29 -10.84 -1.90
CA ILE A 43 7.89 -12.10 -2.52
C ILE A 43 9.05 -13.07 -2.36
N TRP A 44 8.78 -14.20 -1.72
CA TRP A 44 9.76 -15.25 -1.49
C TRP A 44 9.24 -16.59 -2.02
N ASP A 45 9.94 -17.15 -3.01
CA ASP A 45 9.76 -18.52 -3.44
C ASP A 45 10.49 -19.46 -2.46
N ILE A 46 9.74 -20.00 -1.48
CA ILE A 46 10.28 -20.81 -0.38
C ILE A 46 10.56 -22.25 -0.86
N ALA A 47 9.76 -22.74 -1.81
CA ALA A 47 9.95 -24.02 -2.47
C ALA A 47 9.56 -23.90 -3.96
N GLN A 48 9.88 -24.91 -4.75
CA GLN A 48 9.56 -24.94 -6.18
C GLN A 48 8.08 -24.68 -6.47
N ASP A 49 7.21 -25.16 -5.58
CA ASP A 49 5.76 -25.08 -5.71
C ASP A 49 5.11 -24.20 -4.64
N ALA A 50 5.89 -23.43 -3.86
CA ALA A 50 5.38 -22.62 -2.77
C ALA A 50 5.99 -21.22 -2.74
N GLN A 51 5.12 -20.21 -2.73
CA GLN A 51 5.48 -18.81 -2.65
C GLN A 51 4.83 -18.16 -1.42
N MET A 52 5.60 -17.35 -0.71
CA MET A 52 5.12 -16.49 0.35
C MET A 52 5.22 -15.03 -0.08
N THR A 53 4.14 -14.29 0.09
CA THR A 53 4.09 -12.84 -0.13
C THR A 53 3.78 -12.17 1.20
N LEU A 54 4.70 -11.34 1.67
CA LEU A 54 4.50 -10.42 2.78
C LEU A 54 4.27 -9.03 2.21
N GLY A 55 3.28 -8.30 2.68
CA GLY A 55 3.06 -6.93 2.23
C GLY A 55 2.35 -6.08 3.26
N GLY A 56 2.35 -4.77 3.01
CA GLY A 56 1.61 -3.82 3.80
C GLY A 56 1.11 -2.65 2.98
N VAL A 57 0.19 -1.89 3.56
CA VAL A 57 -0.32 -0.64 3.02
C VAL A 57 -0.25 0.38 4.15
N ILE A 58 0.56 1.41 3.93
CA ILE A 58 0.79 2.50 4.89
C ILE A 58 0.25 3.78 4.26
N TYR A 59 -0.63 4.48 4.98
CA TYR A 59 -1.27 5.71 4.53
C TYR A 59 -0.58 6.94 5.14
N TYR A 60 -0.21 7.92 4.31
CA TYR A 60 0.40 9.17 4.77
C TYR A 60 -0.30 10.39 4.15
N GLY A 61 -0.23 11.52 4.85
CA GLY A 61 -0.82 12.79 4.43
C GLY A 61 -1.16 13.68 5.63
N SER A 62 -1.30 14.98 5.39
CA SER A 62 -1.73 15.96 6.39
C SER A 62 -3.21 15.79 6.75
N GLN A 63 -3.62 16.22 7.94
CA GLN A 63 -5.02 16.22 8.34
C GLN A 63 -5.87 17.06 7.36
N GLY A 64 -7.00 16.53 6.92
CA GLY A 64 -7.87 17.11 5.90
C GLY A 64 -7.61 16.61 4.47
N THR A 65 -6.55 15.83 4.25
CA THR A 65 -6.28 15.17 2.96
C THR A 65 -6.95 13.79 2.88
N GLU A 66 -7.12 13.28 1.67
CA GLU A 66 -7.78 11.99 1.41
C GLU A 66 -7.17 10.84 2.23
N PHE A 67 -5.83 10.76 2.26
CA PHE A 67 -5.11 9.70 2.97
C PHE A 67 -4.61 10.09 4.37
N GLY A 68 -4.52 11.39 4.67
CA GLY A 68 -4.23 11.89 6.03
C GLY A 68 -5.46 11.90 6.96
N GLY A 69 -6.64 11.74 6.37
CA GLY A 69 -7.92 11.65 7.03
C GLY A 69 -8.60 13.00 7.18
N PHE A 70 -9.90 13.06 6.90
CA PHE A 70 -10.72 14.26 7.00
C PHE A 70 -11.81 14.09 8.06
N GLN A 71 -12.21 15.20 8.67
CA GLN A 71 -13.27 15.19 9.68
C GLN A 71 -14.62 14.97 9.00
N VAL A 72 -15.39 14.01 9.51
CA VAL A 72 -16.73 13.73 8.97
C VAL A 72 -17.67 14.87 9.38
N PRO A 73 -18.28 15.61 8.43
CA PRO A 73 -19.13 16.75 8.75
C PRO A 73 -20.24 16.38 9.75
N GLY A 74 -20.34 17.13 10.85
CA GLY A 74 -21.33 16.88 11.90
C GLY A 74 -20.91 15.87 12.98
N THR A 75 -19.66 15.40 12.97
CA THR A 75 -19.10 14.56 14.05
C THR A 75 -17.66 14.93 14.38
N ASP A 76 -17.18 14.52 15.56
CA ASP A 76 -15.76 14.63 15.95
C ASP A 76 -14.89 13.46 15.44
N PHE A 77 -15.44 12.60 14.57
CA PHE A 77 -14.72 11.45 14.04
C PHE A 77 -13.86 11.82 12.82
N LEU A 78 -12.62 11.35 12.85
CA LEU A 78 -11.68 11.41 11.73
C LEU A 78 -11.86 10.17 10.86
N ASN A 79 -12.16 10.36 9.57
CA ASN A 79 -12.16 9.27 8.60
C ASN A 79 -10.76 9.14 8.00
N LYS A 80 -9.97 8.21 8.55
CA LYS A 80 -8.63 7.84 8.04
C LYS A 80 -8.58 6.34 7.78
N ALA A 81 -8.06 5.93 6.63
CA ALA A 81 -7.82 4.52 6.36
C ALA A 81 -6.73 3.98 7.31
N PRO A 82 -6.95 2.84 7.98
CA PRO A 82 -5.97 2.25 8.88
C PRO A 82 -4.83 1.61 8.07
N ASP A 83 -3.60 1.70 8.59
CA ASP A 83 -2.48 0.95 8.06
C ASP A 83 -2.75 -0.56 8.19
N SER A 84 -2.31 -1.33 7.21
CA SER A 84 -2.54 -2.78 7.18
C SER A 84 -1.30 -3.54 6.76
N ALA A 85 -1.21 -4.78 7.23
CA ALA A 85 -0.19 -5.74 6.84
C ALA A 85 -0.87 -7.07 6.51
N PHE A 86 -0.31 -7.82 5.58
CA PHE A 86 -0.84 -9.09 5.14
C PHE A 86 0.29 -10.07 4.84
N LEU A 87 -0.02 -11.35 4.99
CA LEU A 87 0.83 -12.46 4.59
C LEU A 87 -0.02 -13.43 3.78
N TRP A 88 0.43 -13.75 2.57
CA TRP A 88 -0.17 -14.72 1.69
C TRP A 88 0.79 -15.87 1.45
N LEU A 89 0.27 -17.10 1.54
CA LEU A 89 0.99 -18.30 1.15
C LEU A 89 0.24 -18.95 -0.01
N THR A 90 0.95 -19.14 -1.12
CA THR A 90 0.43 -19.67 -2.36
C THR A 90 1.15 -20.97 -2.66
N TYR A 91 0.39 -22.04 -2.90
CA TYR A 91 0.91 -23.34 -3.29
C TYR A 91 0.39 -23.70 -4.69
N PHE A 92 1.31 -24.00 -5.60
CA PHE A 92 1.01 -24.34 -6.99
C PHE A 92 1.00 -25.87 -7.14
N PHE A 93 -0.04 -26.45 -7.74
CA PHE A 93 -0.22 -27.89 -7.91
C PHE A 93 -0.50 -28.26 -9.37
#